data_AF-A0A7C0WHW1-F1
#
_entry.id   AF-A0A7C0WHW1-F1
#
_cell.length_a   1.000
_cell.length_b   1.000
_cell.length_c   1.000
_cell.angle_alpha   90.00
_cell.angle_beta   90.00
_cell.angle_gamma   90.00
#
_symmetry.space_group_name_H-M   'P 1'
#
loop_
_entity.id
_entity.type
_entity.pdbx_description
1 polymer ?
#
loop_
_entity_poly.entity_id
_entity_poly.type
_entity_poly.pdbx_seq_one_letter_code
_entity_poly.pdbx_strand_id
1 'polypeptide(L)' 'MIKLPIACADIPPFRFIAGDDVCYFSLDDQPEDIAQKIVAFLEKLRPHRMFRNVIKNYVWENIYRESLLPFLEKVMV' A
#
# COMPACT_ATOMS: atom_id res chain seq x y z
N MET A 1 1.75 13.44 8.65
CA MET A 1 1.46 12.33 7.71
C MET A 1 -0.04 12.10 7.71
N ILE A 2 -0.68 12.17 6.54
CA ILE A 2 -2.16 12.13 6.43
C ILE A 2 -2.60 10.67 6.33
N LYS A 3 -3.68 10.29 7.05
CA LYS A 3 -4.25 8.94 7.06
C LYS A 3 -5.42 8.88 6.08
N LEU A 4 -5.12 8.84 4.78
CA LEU A 4 -6.14 8.76 3.73
C LEU A 4 -6.40 7.31 3.32
N PRO A 5 -7.65 6.95 3.01
CA PRO A 5 -7.95 5.72 2.30
C PRO A 5 -7.23 5.69 0.95
N ILE A 6 -6.80 4.49 0.54
CA ILE A 6 -6.21 4.26 -0.77
C ILE A 6 -7.20 3.40 -1.56
N ALA A 7 -7.45 3.81 -2.80
CA ALA A 7 -8.06 2.98 -3.83
C ALA A 7 -7.14 2.97 -5.05
N CYS A 8 -6.81 1.80 -5.57
CA CYS A 8 -5.87 1.66 -6.68
C CYS A 8 -6.15 0.42 -7.53
N ALA A 9 -5.52 0.38 -8.70
CA ALA A 9 -5.63 -0.75 -9.60
C ALA A 9 -5.03 -2.04 -8.99
N ASP A 10 -5.61 -3.18 -9.31
CA ASP A 10 -5.09 -4.49 -8.93
C ASP A 10 -3.90 -4.89 -9.82
N ILE A 11 -2.76 -4.22 -9.60
CA ILE A 11 -1.51 -4.48 -10.32
C ILE A 11 -0.39 -4.89 -9.35
N PRO A 12 0.60 -5.69 -9.79
CA PRO A 12 1.62 -6.26 -8.91
C PRO A 12 2.36 -5.22 -8.03
N PRO A 13 2.76 -4.04 -8.55
CA PRO A 13 3.43 -3.04 -7.71
C PRO A 13 2.57 -2.55 -6.56
N PHE A 14 1.26 -2.37 -6.78
CA PHE A 14 0.36 -1.88 -5.74
C PHE A 14 0.04 -2.96 -4.72
N ARG A 15 -0.12 -4.22 -5.16
CA ARG A 15 -0.27 -5.36 -4.25
C ARG A 15 0.93 -5.52 -3.32
N PHE A 16 2.14 -5.38 -3.85
CA PHE A 16 3.38 -5.48 -3.08
C PHE A 16 3.48 -4.40 -1.99
N ILE A 17 3.15 -3.15 -2.34
CA ILE A 17 3.33 -2.02 -1.41
C ILE A 17 2.17 -1.93 -0.40
N ALA A 18 0.94 -1.99 -0.90
CA ALA A 18 -0.24 -1.53 -0.18
C ALA A 18 -0.87 -2.62 0.69
N GLY A 19 -0.64 -3.90 0.38
CA GLY A 19 -1.13 -5.03 1.17
C GLY A 19 -2.65 -5.09 1.21
N ASP A 20 -3.24 -5.54 2.32
CA ASP A 20 -4.68 -5.84 2.41
C ASP A 20 -5.56 -4.66 2.88
N ASP A 21 -4.98 -3.58 3.41
CA ASP A 21 -5.72 -2.45 3.97
C ASP A 21 -6.09 -1.38 2.91
N VAL A 22 -6.31 -1.81 1.65
CA VAL A 22 -6.47 -0.94 0.47
C VAL A 22 -7.59 -1.47 -0.44
N CYS A 23 -8.32 -0.56 -1.09
CA CYS A 23 -9.35 -0.93 -2.06
C CYS A 23 -8.71 -1.19 -3.43
N TYR A 24 -8.78 -2.43 -3.90
CA TYR A 24 -8.32 -2.79 -5.25
C TYR A 24 -9.48 -2.86 -6.23
N PHE A 25 -9.23 -2.40 -7.46
CA PHE A 25 -10.15 -2.54 -8.59
C PHE A 25 -9.41 -3.02 -9.84
N SER A 26 -10.09 -3.75 -10.73
CA SER A 26 -9.56 -4.13 -12.03
C SER A 26 -9.57 -2.93 -12.97
N LEU A 27 -8.65 -2.91 -13.95
CA LEU A 27 -8.67 -1.92 -15.02
C LEU A 27 -9.88 -2.10 -15.97
N ASP A 28 -10.50 -3.27 -15.95
CA ASP A 28 -11.68 -3.62 -16.75
C ASP A 28 -13.00 -3.42 -15.98
N ASP A 29 -12.94 -3.06 -14.69
CA ASP A 29 -14.14 -2.76 -13.90
C ASP A 29 -14.84 -1.52 -14.45
N GLN A 30 -16.17 -1.52 -14.45
CA GLN A 30 -16.92 -0.32 -14.84
C GLN A 30 -16.77 0.78 -13.78
N PRO A 31 -16.74 2.07 -14.15
CA PRO A 31 -16.62 3.18 -13.19
C PRO A 31 -17.64 3.14 -12.06
N GLU A 32 -18.89 2.74 -12.35
CA GLU A 32 -19.96 2.60 -11.37
C GLU A 32 -19.64 1.52 -10.32
N ASP A 33 -19.06 0.39 -10.74
CA ASP A 33 -18.65 -0.69 -9.85
C ASP A 33 -17.47 -0.26 -8.97
N ILE A 34 -16.52 0.48 -9.54
CA ILE A 34 -15.39 1.04 -8.79
C ILE A 34 -15.89 2.01 -7.71
N ALA A 35 -16.82 2.90 -8.05
CA ALA A 35 -17.40 3.84 -7.10
C ALA A 35 -18.09 3.12 -5.93
N GLN A 36 -18.87 2.06 -6.21
CA GLN A 36 -19.50 1.25 -5.18
C GLN A 36 -18.47 0.54 -4.29
N LYS A 37 -17.41 -0.03 -4.89
CA LYS A 37 -16.30 -0.66 -4.14
C LYS A 37 -15.63 0.33 -3.20
N ILE A 38 -15.37 1.56 -3.65
CA ILE A 38 -14.78 2.61 -2.82
C ILE A 38 -15.68 2.96 -1.64
N VAL A 39 -16.99 3.18 -1.88
CA VAL A 39 -17.95 3.49 -0.80
C VAL A 39 -18.01 2.35 0.22
N ALA A 40 -18.17 1.11 -0.23
CA ALA A 40 -18.21 -0.07 0.64
C ALA A 40 -16.91 -0.29 1.43
N PHE A 41 -15.77 0.11 0.86
CA PHE A 41 -14.48 0.06 1.54
C PHE A 41 -14.37 1.10 2.65
N LEU A 42 -14.85 2.32 2.42
CA LEU A 42 -14.82 3.40 3.43
C LEU A 42 -15.59 3.02 4.70
N GLU A 43 -16.69 2.27 4.57
CA GLU A 43 -17.48 1.77 5.71
C GLU A 43 -16.71 0.77 6.60
N LYS A 44 -15.76 0.04 6.02
CA LYS A 44 -15.00 -1.03 6.69
C LYS A 44 -13.58 -0.62 7.07
N LEU A 45 -13.17 0.59 6.68
CA LEU A 45 -11.80 1.06 6.76
C LEU A 45 -11.29 1.09 8.20
N ARG A 46 -10.06 0.61 8.40
CA ARG A 46 -9.31 0.71 9.66
C ARG A 46 -8.03 1.52 9.44
N PRO A 47 -8.09 2.88 9.45
CA PRO A 47 -6.97 3.73 9.04
C PRO A 47 -5.68 3.50 9.84
N HIS A 48 -5.81 3.00 11.07
CA HIS A 48 -4.69 2.72 11.95
C HIS A 48 -3.83 1.53 11.48
N ARG A 49 -4.39 0.56 10.76
CA ARG A 49 -3.65 -0.63 10.29
C ARG A 49 -2.70 -0.26 9.16
N MET A 50 -3.24 0.36 8.11
CA MET A 50 -2.47 0.93 7.01
C MET A 50 -1.40 1.90 7.53
N PHE A 51 -1.75 2.83 8.41
CA PHE A 51 -0.78 3.78 8.96
C PHE A 51 0.38 3.09 9.69
N ARG A 52 0.08 2.06 10.50
CA ARG A 52 1.12 1.26 11.18
C ARG A 52 2.02 0.54 10.19
N ASN A 53 1.45 -0.03 9.12
CA ASN A 53 2.21 -0.66 8.05
C ASN A 53 3.20 0.33 7.41
N VAL A 54 2.72 1.54 7.07
CA VAL A 54 3.54 2.58 6.46
C VAL A 54 4.68 3.03 7.36
N ILE A 55 4.39 3.36 8.63
CA ILE A 55 5.43 3.78 9.56
C ILE A 55 6.46 2.68 9.79
N LYS A 56 6.02 1.42 9.87
CA LYS A 56 6.90 0.29 10.12
C LYS A 56 7.80 -0.05 8.94
N ASN A 57 7.31 0.03 7.71
CA ASN A 57 8.02 -0.56 6.57
C ASN A 57 8.53 0.48 5.56
N TYR A 58 7.92 1.66 5.49
CA TYR A 58 8.17 2.63 4.41
C TYR A 58 8.71 3.98 4.87
N VAL A 59 9.10 4.11 6.15
CA VAL A 59 9.91 5.26 6.58
C VAL A 59 11.34 5.07 6.10
N TRP A 60 11.96 6.16 5.63
CA TRP A 60 13.30 6.14 5.03
C TRP A 60 14.34 5.39 5.84
N GLU A 61 14.36 5.60 7.16
CA GLU A 61 15.28 4.90 8.07
C GLU A 61 15.14 3.37 7.95
N ASN A 62 13.91 2.87 7.90
CA ASN A 62 13.64 1.44 7.84
C ASN A 62 13.92 0.89 6.43
N ILE A 63 13.57 1.63 5.37
CA ILE A 63 13.93 1.26 4.00
C ILE A 63 15.45 1.14 3.87
N TYR A 64 16.20 2.10 4.41
CA TYR A 64 17.65 2.09 4.37
C TYR A 64 18.23 0.88 5.11
N ARG A 65 17.85 0.70 6.39
CA ARG A 65 18.40 -0.36 7.24
C ARG A 65 18.02 -1.77 6.80
N GLU A 66 16.77 -1.97 6.40
CA GLU A 66 16.22 -3.30 6.15
C GLU A 66 16.37 -3.74 4.68
N SER A 67 16.54 -2.81 3.74
CA SER A 67 16.59 -3.13 2.30
C SER A 67 17.86 -2.64 1.62
N LEU A 68 18.16 -1.34 1.71
CA LEU A 68 19.25 -0.76 0.92
C LEU A 68 20.64 -1.15 1.44
N LEU A 69 20.89 -1.02 2.74
CA LEU A 69 22.18 -1.35 3.33
C LEU A 69 22.57 -2.83 3.11
N PRO A 70 21.70 -3.82 3.41
CA PRO A 70 22.02 -5.22 3.15
C PRO A 70 22.24 -5.54 1.66
N PHE A 71 21.57 -4.81 0.77
CA PHE A 71 21.79 -4.95 -0.67
C PHE A 71 23.14 -4.40 -1.09
N LEU A 72 23.51 -3.20 -0.61
CA LEU A 72 24.79 -2.57 -0.91
C LEU A 72 25.96 -3.41 -0.38
N GLU A 73 25.86 -3.93 0.84
CA GLU A 73 26.88 -4.82 1.42
C GLU A 73 27.10 -6.10 0.60
N LYS A 74 26.04 -6.65 -0.02
CA LYS A 74 26.16 -7.82 -0.91
C LYS A 74 26.80 -7.52 -2.27
N VAL A 75 26.70 -6.28 -2.74
CA VAL A 75 27.19 -5.87 -4.07
C VAL A 75 28.61 -5.32 -3.99
N MET A 76 28.99 -4.74 -2.86
CA MET A 76 30.31 -4.12 -2.63
C MET A 76 31.38 -5.09 -2.08
N VAL A 77 31.01 -6.35 -1.81
CA VAL A 77 31.90 -7.45 -1.40
C VAL A 77 31.98 -8.46 -2.53
#